data_AF-A0A7S0CKG1-F1
#
_entry.id   AF-A0A7S0CKG1-F1
#
_cell.length_a   1.000
_cell.length_b   1.000
_cell.length_c   1.000
_cell.angle_alpha   90.00
_cell.angle_beta   90.00
_cell.angle_gamma   90.00
#
_symmetry.space_group_name_H-M   'P 1'
#
loop_
_entity.id
_entity.type
_entity.pdbx_description
1 polymer ?
#
loop_
_entity_poly.entity_id
_entity_poly.type
_entity_poly.pdbx_seq_one_letter_code
_entity_poly.pdbx_strand_id
1 'polypeptide(L)'
;MGLFLQKTNIIRDYLEDYVDGRAFWPQSVWKKHSESGDLGYFADPANNSAALACLNELVTDSLELVPDCLAYLSALRCSEVFRFCAIPQVMSIATLDKCYNNPDVFTGVVKIRKGLSCKLILNTNDMREVQDTFITFAESIASRASKNDPSYEKTLKACETILEHCSKDRKIPPQLTKMMNFASPVIVMVLMNNLNKRVGGDNLFDQPSDVVVFTLFFGLVMFMLGYGGMGNSLESSMEIALCGKSSKSSSPILTPAASMNMK
;
A
#
# COMPACT_ATOMS: atom_id res chain seq x y z
N MET A 1 14.01 -0.22 -0.02
CA MET A 1 13.80 -1.46 0.78
C MET A 1 14.72 -1.61 1.98
N GLY A 2 16.05 -1.70 1.83
CA GLY A 2 16.94 -1.98 2.98
C GLY A 2 16.85 -0.97 4.13
N LEU A 3 16.71 0.32 3.80
CA LEU A 3 16.56 1.38 4.80
C LEU A 3 15.30 1.23 5.67
N PHE A 4 14.18 0.79 5.09
CA PHE A 4 12.93 0.56 5.82
C PHE A 4 13.10 -0.55 6.88
N LEU A 5 13.72 -1.67 6.49
CA LEU A 5 14.03 -2.77 7.40
C LEU A 5 14.97 -2.33 8.53
N GLN A 6 16.02 -1.60 8.18
CA GLN A 6 17.04 -1.18 9.14
C GLN A 6 16.49 -0.17 10.15
N LYS A 7 15.75 0.86 9.69
CA LYS A 7 15.12 1.84 10.58
C LYS A 7 14.12 1.16 11.52
N THR A 8 13.33 0.21 11.02
CA THR A 8 12.38 -0.55 11.85
C THR A 8 13.09 -1.30 12.99
N ASN A 9 14.22 -1.95 12.71
CA ASN A 9 15.00 -2.64 13.74
C ASN A 9 15.59 -1.65 14.76
N ILE A 10 16.22 -0.56 14.29
CA ILE A 10 16.78 0.50 15.15
C ILE A 10 15.72 1.12 16.08
N ILE A 11 14.52 1.34 15.58
CA ILE A 11 13.41 1.89 16.38
C ILE A 11 13.02 0.90 17.47
N ARG A 12 12.81 -0.36 17.10
CA ARG A 12 12.31 -1.40 18.01
C ARG A 12 13.34 -1.80 19.07
N ASP A 13 14.63 -1.79 18.73
CA ASP A 13 15.73 -2.27 19.57
C ASP A 13 16.34 -1.17 20.48
N TYR A 14 15.67 -0.02 20.62
CA TYR A 14 16.11 1.13 21.44
C TYR A 14 16.75 0.74 22.78
N LEU A 15 16.03 -0.01 23.62
CA LEU A 15 16.49 -0.31 24.98
C LEU A 15 17.66 -1.30 24.98
N GLU A 16 17.65 -2.27 24.07
CA GLU A 16 18.73 -3.25 23.91
C GLU A 16 20.02 -2.53 23.46
N ASP A 17 19.91 -1.66 22.45
CA ASP A 17 21.03 -0.85 21.98
C ASP A 17 21.58 0.06 23.09
N TYR A 18 20.70 0.75 23.81
CA TYR A 18 21.11 1.68 24.86
C TYR A 18 21.81 0.98 26.03
N VAL A 19 21.28 -0.16 26.49
CA VAL A 19 21.90 -0.96 27.57
C VAL A 19 23.27 -1.48 27.16
N ASP A 20 23.46 -1.80 25.88
CA ASP A 20 24.75 -2.22 25.31
C ASP A 20 25.71 -1.04 25.02
N GLY A 21 25.34 0.20 25.36
CA GLY A 21 26.15 1.39 25.10
C GLY A 21 26.19 1.82 23.63
N ARG A 22 25.21 1.38 22.83
CA ARG A 22 25.05 1.72 21.41
C ARG A 22 23.96 2.77 21.23
N ALA A 23 24.13 3.66 20.25
CA ALA A 23 23.15 4.69 19.94
C ALA A 23 23.01 4.85 18.42
N PHE A 24 21.84 4.46 17.89
CA PHE A 24 21.53 4.56 16.45
C PHE A 24 20.40 5.52 16.14
N TRP A 25 19.63 5.97 17.14
CA TRP A 25 18.64 7.02 16.95
C TRP A 25 19.35 8.33 16.57
N PRO A 26 18.92 9.04 15.51
CA PRO A 26 19.61 10.22 15.02
C PRO A 26 19.54 11.37 16.03
N GLN A 27 20.70 11.95 16.36
CA GLN A 27 20.79 13.08 17.30
C GLN A 27 19.95 14.28 16.89
N SER A 28 19.78 14.50 15.58
CA SER A 28 18.94 15.56 15.05
C SER A 28 17.47 15.39 15.41
N VAL A 29 17.00 14.18 15.72
CA VAL A 29 15.61 13.91 16.11
C VAL A 29 15.50 13.90 17.63
N TRP A 30 16.25 13.03 18.32
CA TRP A 30 16.00 12.82 19.74
C TRP A 30 16.35 14.04 20.61
N LYS A 31 17.32 14.88 20.21
CA LYS A 31 17.63 16.13 20.94
C LYS A 31 16.51 17.17 20.88
N LYS A 32 15.53 17.02 19.97
CA LYS A 32 14.33 17.88 19.95
C LYS A 32 13.38 17.55 21.09
N HIS A 33 13.40 16.30 21.57
CA HIS A 33 12.45 15.76 22.54
C HIS A 33 13.10 15.49 23.91
N SER A 34 14.41 15.30 23.96
CA SER A 34 15.17 15.10 25.21
C SER A 34 15.60 16.43 25.81
N GLU A 35 15.06 16.77 26.99
CA GLU A 35 15.44 17.99 27.72
C GLU A 35 16.89 17.94 28.22
N SER A 36 17.38 16.75 28.61
CA SER A 36 18.76 16.57 29.06
C SER A 36 19.77 16.60 27.90
N GLY A 37 19.29 16.46 26.66
CA GLY A 37 20.17 16.30 25.52
C GLY A 37 20.95 14.99 25.53
N ASP A 38 20.47 13.96 26.25
CA ASP A 38 20.93 12.57 26.16
C ASP A 38 19.83 11.60 25.67
N LEU A 39 20.22 10.51 24.99
CA LEU A 39 19.30 9.50 24.48
C LEU A 39 18.69 8.67 25.63
N GLY A 40 19.45 8.45 26.71
CA GLY A 40 18.98 7.73 27.90
C GLY A 40 17.81 8.39 28.62
N TYR A 41 17.53 9.66 28.33
CA TYR A 41 16.39 10.41 28.84
C TYR A 41 15.05 9.67 28.69
N PHE A 42 14.88 8.91 27.60
CA PHE A 42 13.63 8.19 27.33
C PHE A 42 13.48 6.87 28.08
N ALA A 43 14.53 6.38 28.74
CA ALA A 43 14.43 5.17 29.56
C ALA A 43 13.74 5.44 30.92
N ASP A 44 13.64 6.71 31.34
CA ASP A 44 12.92 7.10 32.55
C ASP A 44 11.40 7.19 32.27
N PRO A 45 10.56 6.40 32.99
CA PRO A 45 9.11 6.46 32.86
C PRO A 45 8.50 7.86 33.10
N ALA A 46 9.19 8.74 33.83
CA ALA A 46 8.76 10.13 34.02
C ALA A 46 8.67 10.91 32.70
N ASN A 47 9.48 10.54 31.71
CA ASN A 47 9.62 11.24 30.43
C ASN A 47 8.79 10.62 29.30
N ASN A 48 7.82 9.76 29.64
CA ASN A 48 7.07 8.94 28.68
C ASN A 48 6.42 9.76 27.54
N SER A 49 5.89 10.96 27.84
CA SER A 49 5.26 11.82 26.82
C SER A 49 6.26 12.24 25.72
N ALA A 50 7.44 12.70 26.13
CA ALA A 50 8.51 13.12 25.21
C ALA A 50 9.13 11.92 24.48
N ALA A 51 9.28 10.78 25.19
CA ALA A 51 9.74 9.52 24.61
C ALA A 51 8.82 9.06 23.47
N LEU A 52 7.49 9.05 23.71
CA LEU A 52 6.50 8.70 22.70
C LEU A 52 6.50 9.66 21.51
N ALA A 53 6.64 10.96 21.73
CA ALA A 53 6.73 11.94 20.64
C ALA A 53 7.96 11.69 19.75
N CYS A 54 9.11 11.39 20.35
CA CYS A 54 10.33 11.01 19.61
C CYS A 54 10.16 9.70 18.84
N LEU A 55 9.57 8.68 19.47
CA LEU A 55 9.29 7.39 18.85
C LEU A 55 8.37 7.54 17.65
N ASN A 56 7.29 8.31 17.79
CA ASN A 56 6.34 8.57 16.72
C ASN A 56 7.02 9.28 15.55
N GLU A 57 7.87 10.30 15.77
CA GLU A 57 8.63 10.97 14.70
C GLU A 57 9.49 9.97 13.90
N LEU A 58 10.17 9.04 14.57
CA LEU A 58 11.02 8.03 13.90
C LEU A 58 10.20 6.98 13.14
N VAL A 59 9.06 6.56 13.68
CA VAL A 59 8.13 5.67 12.99
C VAL A 59 7.60 6.37 11.73
N THR A 60 7.20 7.63 11.82
CA THR A 60 6.70 8.43 10.69
C THR A 60 7.74 8.56 9.58
N ASP A 61 8.98 8.89 9.94
CA ASP A 61 10.12 8.93 8.99
C ASP A 61 10.39 7.56 8.32
N SER A 62 10.07 6.46 9.00
CA SER A 62 10.15 5.12 8.39
C SER A 62 8.99 4.83 7.44
N LEU A 63 7.77 5.29 7.75
CA LEU A 63 6.59 5.10 6.91
C LEU A 63 6.71 5.80 5.55
N GLU A 64 7.41 6.94 5.48
CA GLU A 64 7.67 7.66 4.23
C GLU A 64 8.45 6.82 3.19
N LEU A 65 9.14 5.76 3.62
CA LEU A 65 9.90 4.83 2.74
C LEU A 65 9.03 3.73 2.11
N VAL A 66 7.79 3.56 2.57
CA VAL A 66 6.92 2.46 2.14
C VAL A 66 6.57 2.51 0.65
N PRO A 67 6.23 3.66 0.04
CA PRO A 67 5.91 3.72 -1.39
C PRO A 67 7.03 3.17 -2.28
N ASP A 68 8.30 3.47 -1.98
CA ASP A 68 9.44 2.94 -2.71
C ASP A 68 9.61 1.43 -2.51
N CYS A 69 9.26 0.92 -1.33
CA CYS A 69 9.27 -0.52 -1.08
C CYS A 69 8.19 -1.24 -1.89
N LEU A 70 6.98 -0.68 -1.97
CA LEU A 70 5.89 -1.22 -2.78
C LEU A 70 6.22 -1.17 -4.28
N ALA A 71 6.80 -0.06 -4.76
CA ALA A 71 7.25 0.10 -6.14
C ALA A 71 8.35 -0.92 -6.51
N TYR A 72 9.27 -1.21 -5.58
CA TYR A 72 10.27 -2.25 -5.80
C TYR A 72 9.64 -3.64 -5.90
N LEU A 73 8.74 -3.99 -4.96
CA LEU A 73 8.10 -5.31 -4.93
C LEU A 73 7.25 -5.58 -6.17
N SER A 74 6.57 -4.56 -6.72
CA SER A 74 5.74 -4.70 -7.92
C SER A 74 6.54 -4.98 -9.20
N ALA A 75 7.84 -4.66 -9.21
CA ALA A 75 8.74 -4.94 -10.32
C ALA A 75 9.25 -6.40 -10.36
N LEU A 76 9.13 -7.13 -9.25
CA LEU A 76 9.62 -8.51 -9.15
C LEU A 76 8.71 -9.49 -9.92
N ARG A 77 9.34 -10.39 -10.68
CA ARG A 77 8.62 -11.35 -11.56
C ARG A 77 8.70 -12.81 -11.09
N CYS A 78 9.78 -13.18 -10.41
CA CYS A 78 9.97 -14.52 -9.85
C CYS A 78 9.27 -14.58 -8.48
N SER A 79 8.36 -15.54 -8.31
CA SER A 79 7.54 -15.66 -7.09
C SER A 79 8.41 -15.90 -5.85
N GLU A 80 9.44 -16.73 -5.96
CA GLU A 80 10.36 -17.05 -4.87
C GLU A 80 11.14 -15.82 -4.42
N VAL A 81 11.67 -15.05 -5.38
CA VAL A 81 12.36 -13.78 -5.11
C VAL A 81 11.40 -12.75 -4.55
N PHE A 82 10.18 -12.66 -5.08
CA PHE A 82 9.14 -11.78 -4.56
C PHE A 82 8.86 -12.07 -3.10
N ARG A 83 8.58 -13.33 -2.74
CA ARG A 83 8.28 -13.73 -1.36
C ARG A 83 9.46 -13.48 -0.43
N PHE A 84 10.68 -13.80 -0.87
CA PHE A 84 11.91 -13.52 -0.12
C PHE A 84 12.04 -12.02 0.20
N CYS A 85 11.74 -11.14 -0.77
CA CYS A 85 11.79 -9.70 -0.56
C CYS A 85 10.60 -9.16 0.22
N ALA A 86 9.38 -9.66 0.00
CA ALA A 86 8.13 -9.13 0.54
C ALA A 86 7.91 -9.49 2.02
N ILE A 87 8.25 -10.72 2.43
CA ILE A 87 8.05 -11.18 3.82
C ILE A 87 8.72 -10.24 4.84
N PRO A 88 10.00 -9.84 4.68
CA PRO A 88 10.62 -8.86 5.58
C PRO A 88 9.91 -7.50 5.60
N GLN A 89 9.33 -7.05 4.48
CA GLN A 89 8.64 -5.76 4.40
C GLN A 89 7.32 -5.78 5.19
N VAL A 90 6.48 -6.81 5.00
CA VAL A 90 5.21 -6.94 5.74
C VAL A 90 5.44 -7.15 7.24
N MET A 91 6.53 -7.83 7.61
CA MET A 91 6.94 -8.00 9.00
C MET A 91 7.41 -6.67 9.61
N SER A 92 8.04 -5.81 8.81
CA SER A 92 8.54 -4.51 9.26
C SER A 92 7.39 -3.52 9.51
N ILE A 93 6.42 -3.42 8.60
CA ILE A 93 5.25 -2.56 8.85
C ILE A 93 4.42 -3.03 10.05
N ALA A 94 4.28 -4.34 10.25
CA ALA A 94 3.64 -4.89 11.45
C ALA A 94 4.42 -4.57 12.75
N THR A 95 5.74 -4.51 12.65
CA THR A 95 6.61 -4.13 13.79
C THR A 95 6.53 -2.64 14.07
N LEU A 96 6.53 -1.78 13.04
CA LEU A 96 6.32 -0.35 13.18
C LEU A 96 4.94 -0.04 13.78
N ASP A 97 3.88 -0.72 13.34
CA ASP A 97 2.57 -0.61 13.97
C ASP A 97 2.67 -0.98 15.46
N LYS A 98 3.29 -2.11 15.80
CA LYS A 98 3.45 -2.48 17.22
C LYS A 98 4.26 -1.46 18.04
N CYS A 99 5.23 -0.78 17.43
CA CYS A 99 6.04 0.24 18.10
C CYS A 99 5.32 1.60 18.18
N TYR A 100 4.46 1.93 17.22
CA TYR A 100 3.81 3.23 17.17
C TYR A 100 3.00 3.52 18.43
N ASN A 101 3.27 4.68 19.04
CA ASN A 101 2.68 5.14 20.30
C ASN A 101 2.70 4.09 21.43
N ASN A 102 3.78 3.29 21.53
CA ASN A 102 3.89 2.20 22.49
C ASN A 102 5.02 2.44 23.52
N PRO A 103 4.70 2.65 24.82
CA PRO A 103 5.71 2.88 25.85
C PRO A 103 6.59 1.64 26.13
N ASP A 104 6.15 0.44 25.73
CA ASP A 104 6.90 -0.80 25.95
C ASP A 104 8.25 -0.81 25.23
N VAL A 105 8.44 0.04 24.20
CA VAL A 105 9.73 0.21 23.49
C VAL A 105 10.83 0.69 24.44
N PHE A 106 10.48 1.43 25.49
CA PHE A 106 11.41 2.00 26.46
C PHE A 106 11.63 1.12 27.69
N THR A 107 10.77 0.11 27.91
CA THR A 107 10.80 -0.74 29.11
C THR A 107 11.17 -2.19 28.81
N GLY A 108 11.16 -2.61 27.55
CA GLY A 108 11.50 -3.98 27.19
C GLY A 108 11.53 -4.27 25.70
N VAL A 109 11.39 -5.56 25.38
CA VAL A 109 11.52 -6.06 24.01
C VAL A 109 10.17 -6.11 23.32
N VAL A 110 9.96 -5.25 22.33
CA VAL A 110 8.73 -5.18 21.55
C VAL A 110 8.81 -6.09 20.32
N LYS A 111 8.20 -7.28 20.38
CA LYS A 111 8.16 -8.22 19.24
C LYS A 111 6.74 -8.58 18.83
N ILE A 112 6.49 -8.70 17.53
CA ILE A 112 5.23 -9.27 17.03
C ILE A 112 5.11 -10.73 17.47
N ARG A 113 3.88 -11.19 17.75
CA ARG A 113 3.65 -12.57 18.22
C ARG A 113 3.94 -13.57 17.10
N LYS A 114 4.50 -14.74 17.43
CA LYS A 114 4.83 -15.80 16.46
C LYS A 114 3.63 -16.18 15.56
N GLY A 115 2.42 -16.21 16.12
CA GLY A 115 1.20 -16.48 15.34
C GLY A 115 0.91 -15.43 14.27
N LEU A 116 1.15 -14.14 14.56
CA LEU A 116 1.03 -13.07 13.57
C LEU A 116 2.12 -13.21 12.51
N SER A 117 3.36 -13.52 12.91
CA SER A 117 4.45 -13.78 11.97
C SER A 117 4.14 -14.94 11.02
N CYS A 118 3.62 -16.05 11.51
CA CYS A 118 3.17 -17.16 10.67
C CYS A 118 2.05 -16.72 9.70
N LYS A 119 1.06 -15.97 10.18
CA LYS A 119 -0.02 -15.45 9.34
C LYS A 119 0.51 -14.55 8.22
N LEU A 120 1.45 -13.67 8.53
CA LEU A 120 2.09 -12.79 7.54
C LEU A 120 2.88 -13.60 6.49
N ILE A 121 3.67 -14.58 6.91
CA ILE A 121 4.44 -15.45 6.00
C ILE A 121 3.52 -16.25 5.07
N LEU A 122 2.40 -16.75 5.59
CA LEU A 122 1.43 -17.54 4.82
C LEU A 122 0.63 -16.68 3.83
N ASN A 123 0.32 -15.45 4.19
CA ASN A 123 -0.48 -14.50 3.40
C ASN A 123 0.40 -13.47 2.67
N THR A 124 1.60 -13.86 2.24
CA THR A 124 2.48 -13.01 1.42
C THR A 124 2.90 -13.80 0.19
N ASN A 125 1.98 -13.97 -0.75
CA ASN A 125 2.18 -14.74 -1.98
C ASN A 125 2.20 -13.87 -3.23
N ASP A 126 1.47 -12.75 -3.23
CA ASP A 126 1.41 -11.81 -4.35
C ASP A 126 1.30 -10.35 -3.87
N MET A 127 1.32 -9.42 -4.82
CA MET A 127 1.31 -7.98 -4.52
C MET A 127 0.00 -7.53 -3.86
N ARG A 128 -1.13 -8.20 -4.13
CA ARG A 128 -2.42 -7.83 -3.53
C ARG A 128 -2.40 -8.12 -2.03
N GLU A 129 -1.95 -9.32 -1.63
CA GLU A 129 -1.87 -9.67 -0.21
C GLU A 129 -0.89 -8.77 0.56
N VAL A 130 0.23 -8.38 -0.08
CA VAL A 130 1.16 -7.38 0.47
C VAL A 130 0.47 -6.04 0.67
N GLN A 131 -0.21 -5.52 -0.36
CA GLN A 131 -0.92 -4.24 -0.28
C GLN A 131 -2.00 -4.25 0.80
N ASP A 132 -2.80 -5.32 0.89
CA ASP A 132 -3.84 -5.46 1.92
C ASP A 132 -3.24 -5.46 3.33
N THR A 133 -2.06 -6.07 3.50
CA THR A 133 -1.32 -6.03 4.76
C THR A 133 -0.83 -4.62 5.10
N PHE A 134 -0.25 -3.91 4.14
CA PHE A 134 0.20 -2.52 4.34
C PHE A 134 -0.95 -1.57 4.64
N ILE A 135 -2.10 -1.72 3.95
CA ILE A 135 -3.32 -0.97 4.24
C ILE A 135 -3.76 -1.21 5.68
N THR A 136 -3.88 -2.48 6.09
CA THR A 136 -4.35 -2.85 7.43
C THR A 136 -3.52 -2.18 8.54
N PHE A 137 -2.19 -2.21 8.42
CA PHE A 137 -1.32 -1.60 9.42
C PHE A 137 -1.23 -0.07 9.31
N ALA A 138 -1.30 0.49 8.10
CA ALA A 138 -1.36 1.96 7.93
C ALA A 138 -2.64 2.54 8.54
N GLU A 139 -3.80 1.89 8.37
CA GLU A 139 -5.06 2.26 9.01
C GLU A 139 -4.99 2.14 10.53
N SER A 140 -4.39 1.05 11.04
CA SER A 140 -4.18 0.85 12.49
C SER A 140 -3.33 1.97 13.09
N ILE A 141 -2.21 2.34 12.45
CA ILE A 141 -1.36 3.46 12.87
C ILE A 141 -2.12 4.78 12.83
N ALA A 142 -2.80 5.08 11.72
CA ALA A 142 -3.58 6.31 11.56
C ALA A 142 -4.67 6.44 12.63
N SER A 143 -5.33 5.33 13.00
CA SER A 143 -6.38 5.32 14.02
C SER A 143 -5.87 5.62 15.44
N ARG A 144 -4.58 5.35 15.71
CA ARG A 144 -3.92 5.59 16.99
C ARG A 144 -3.16 6.92 17.04
N ALA A 145 -3.06 7.65 15.93
CA ALA A 145 -2.40 8.94 15.86
C ALA A 145 -3.18 9.99 16.64
N SER A 146 -2.50 10.68 17.56
CA SER A 146 -3.11 11.72 18.41
C SER A 146 -2.79 13.11 17.88
N LYS A 147 -3.78 14.02 17.87
CA LYS A 147 -3.58 15.44 17.49
C LYS A 147 -2.58 16.19 18.38
N ASN A 148 -2.32 15.66 19.57
CA ASN A 148 -1.34 16.23 20.50
C ASN A 148 0.10 15.85 20.14
N ASP A 149 0.29 14.88 19.24
CA ASP A 149 1.61 14.45 18.78
C ASP A 149 2.19 15.45 17.75
N PRO A 150 3.44 15.91 17.90
CA PRO A 150 4.05 16.84 16.95
C PRO A 150 4.14 16.32 15.51
N SER A 151 4.18 14.98 15.33
CA SER A 151 4.28 14.32 14.03
C SER A 151 2.92 13.90 13.47
N TYR A 152 1.81 14.30 14.10
CA TYR A 152 0.44 13.88 13.72
C TYR A 152 0.14 14.06 12.23
N GLU A 153 0.27 15.27 11.71
CA GLU A 153 -0.06 15.59 10.31
C GLU A 153 0.81 14.80 9.32
N LYS A 154 2.12 14.68 9.62
CA LYS A 154 3.05 13.90 8.80
C LYS A 154 2.71 12.42 8.81
N THR A 155 2.34 11.89 9.97
CA THR A 155 1.95 10.47 10.11
C THR A 155 0.72 10.16 9.29
N LEU A 156 -0.33 10.99 9.38
CA LEU A 156 -1.53 10.82 8.57
C LEU A 156 -1.22 10.89 7.09
N LYS A 157 -0.44 11.89 6.65
CA LYS A 157 -0.03 12.04 5.26
C LYS A 157 0.76 10.82 4.76
N ALA A 158 1.66 10.27 5.57
CA ALA A 158 2.42 9.07 5.22
C ALA A 158 1.48 7.85 5.07
N CYS A 159 0.55 7.65 6.01
CA CYS A 159 -0.46 6.59 5.91
C CYS A 159 -1.37 6.76 4.69
N GLU A 160 -1.87 7.96 4.42
CA GLU A 160 -2.67 8.28 3.23
C GLU A 160 -1.92 7.97 1.94
N THR A 161 -0.63 8.34 1.87
CA THR A 161 0.22 8.04 0.72
C THR A 161 0.33 6.53 0.48
N ILE A 162 0.45 5.73 1.54
CA ILE A 162 0.46 4.26 1.46
C ILE A 162 -0.88 3.75 0.91
N LEU A 163 -2.00 4.25 1.43
CA LEU A 163 -3.35 3.86 0.99
C LEU A 163 -3.60 4.21 -0.48
N GLU A 164 -3.20 5.40 -0.91
CA GLU A 164 -3.28 5.84 -2.30
C GLU A 164 -2.41 4.97 -3.22
N HIS A 165 -1.19 4.65 -2.80
CA HIS A 165 -0.30 3.79 -3.57
C HIS A 165 -0.90 2.39 -3.75
N CYS A 166 -1.43 1.79 -2.67
CA CYS A 166 -2.07 0.48 -2.72
C CYS A 166 -3.40 0.50 -3.52
N SER A 167 -4.13 1.61 -3.57
CA SER A 167 -5.41 1.70 -4.29
C SER A 167 -5.26 1.89 -5.80
N LYS A 168 -4.21 2.60 -6.27
CA LYS A 168 -3.90 2.78 -7.69
C LYS A 168 -3.72 1.46 -8.45
N ASP A 169 -3.17 0.46 -7.78
CA ASP A 169 -2.91 -0.86 -8.37
C ASP A 169 -4.13 -1.79 -8.35
N ARG A 170 -5.19 -1.45 -7.59
CA ARG A 170 -6.45 -2.18 -7.56
C ARG A 170 -7.31 -1.79 -8.77
N LYS A 171 -6.90 -2.22 -9.97
CA LYS A 171 -7.79 -2.21 -11.14
C LYS A 171 -9.01 -3.07 -10.81
N ILE A 172 -10.21 -2.47 -10.84
CA ILE A 172 -11.48 -3.20 -10.72
C ILE A 172 -11.47 -4.32 -11.78
N PRO A 173 -11.76 -5.59 -11.41
CA PRO A 173 -11.78 -6.65 -12.39
C PRO A 173 -12.78 -6.30 -13.50
N PRO A 174 -12.41 -6.40 -14.79
CA PRO A 174 -13.27 -5.95 -15.89
C PRO A 174 -14.65 -6.60 -15.91
N GLN A 175 -14.81 -7.78 -15.27
CA GLN A 175 -16.09 -8.45 -15.09
C GLN A 175 -17.05 -7.69 -14.16
N LEU A 176 -16.54 -7.08 -13.09
CA LEU A 176 -17.36 -6.31 -12.15
C LEU A 176 -17.78 -4.98 -12.77
N THR A 177 -16.88 -4.33 -13.53
CA THR A 177 -17.23 -3.14 -14.33
C THR A 177 -18.30 -3.47 -15.37
N LYS A 178 -18.17 -4.60 -16.08
CA LYS A 178 -19.21 -5.07 -17.00
C LYS A 178 -20.54 -5.32 -16.29
N MET A 179 -20.54 -6.02 -15.15
CA MET A 179 -21.76 -6.26 -14.36
C MET A 179 -22.42 -4.98 -13.88
N MET A 180 -21.65 -4.00 -13.40
CA MET A 180 -22.16 -2.70 -12.97
C MET A 180 -22.81 -1.93 -14.13
N ASN A 181 -22.23 -2.02 -15.32
CA ASN A 181 -22.80 -1.43 -16.54
C ASN A 181 -24.11 -2.12 -16.98
N PHE A 182 -24.27 -3.42 -16.74
CA PHE A 182 -25.51 -4.16 -17.03
C PHE A 182 -26.60 -3.98 -15.97
N ALA A 183 -26.24 -3.80 -14.70
CA ALA A 183 -27.21 -3.66 -13.61
C ALA A 183 -27.82 -2.26 -13.52
N SER A 184 -27.07 -1.22 -13.92
CA SER A 184 -27.50 0.19 -13.84
C SER A 184 -28.81 0.49 -14.61
N PRO A 185 -29.01 0.06 -15.88
CA PRO A 185 -30.25 0.31 -16.60
C PRO A 185 -31.47 -0.37 -15.97
N VAL A 186 -31.31 -1.58 -15.45
CA VAL A 186 -32.41 -2.36 -14.84
C VAL A 186 -32.86 -1.72 -13.53
N ILE A 187 -31.91 -1.26 -12.70
CA ILE A 187 -32.20 -0.57 -11.44
C ILE A 187 -32.89 0.77 -11.72
N VAL A 188 -32.41 1.54 -12.71
CA VAL A 188 -33.03 2.80 -13.13
C VAL A 188 -34.44 2.56 -13.68
N MET A 189 -34.65 1.52 -14.49
CA MET A 189 -35.96 1.15 -15.02
C MET A 189 -36.95 0.77 -13.91
N VAL A 190 -36.53 -0.01 -12.92
CA VAL A 190 -37.37 -0.41 -11.77
C VAL A 190 -37.69 0.80 -10.88
N LEU A 191 -36.73 1.69 -10.64
CA LEU A 191 -36.94 2.93 -9.90
C LEU A 191 -37.89 3.88 -10.63
N MET A 192 -37.71 4.06 -11.94
CA MET A 192 -38.62 4.85 -12.79
C MET A 192 -40.04 4.29 -12.76
N ASN A 193 -40.20 2.97 -12.84
CA ASN A 193 -41.51 2.32 -12.79
C ASN A 193 -42.19 2.46 -11.41
N ASN A 194 -41.41 2.39 -10.33
CA ASN A 194 -41.91 2.60 -8.97
C ASN A 194 -42.22 4.07 -8.65
N LEU A 195 -41.47 5.02 -9.21
CA LEU A 195 -41.76 6.45 -9.11
C LEU A 195 -43.00 6.82 -9.92
N ASN A 196 -43.17 6.26 -11.11
CA ASN A 196 -44.35 6.46 -11.95
C ASN A 196 -45.64 6.00 -11.23
N LYS A 197 -45.60 4.85 -10.56
CA LYS A 197 -46.72 4.35 -9.73
C LYS A 197 -47.07 5.24 -8.53
N ARG A 198 -46.13 6.07 -8.03
CA ARG A 198 -46.35 6.96 -6.89
C ARG A 198 -46.89 8.34 -7.28
N VAL A 199 -46.65 8.79 -8.50
CA VAL A 199 -47.02 10.14 -8.95
C VAL A 199 -48.43 10.18 -9.56
N GLY A 200 -49.06 9.03 -9.85
CA GLY A 200 -50.46 8.99 -10.30
C GLY A 200 -50.71 9.71 -11.63
N GLY A 201 -49.66 9.88 -12.44
CA GLY A 201 -49.75 10.40 -13.79
C GLY A 201 -49.87 9.26 -14.81
N ASP A 202 -50.62 9.50 -15.87
CA ASP A 202 -50.81 8.59 -17.00
C ASP A 202 -49.48 7.96 -17.46
N ASN A 203 -49.53 6.69 -17.84
CA ASN A 203 -48.37 5.88 -18.21
C ASN A 203 -47.40 6.64 -19.14
N LEU A 204 -46.28 7.13 -18.60
CA LEU A 204 -45.25 7.84 -19.37
C LEU A 204 -44.56 6.95 -20.44
N PHE A 205 -44.84 5.64 -20.44
CA PHE A 205 -44.33 4.64 -21.38
C PHE A 205 -45.47 3.71 -21.84
N ASP A 206 -46.55 4.28 -22.36
CA ASP A 206 -47.69 3.49 -22.85
C ASP A 206 -47.40 2.83 -24.20
N GLN A 207 -46.40 3.34 -24.95
CA GLN A 207 -46.02 2.80 -26.26
C GLN A 207 -44.60 2.22 -26.29
N PRO A 208 -44.40 1.09 -27.00
CA PRO A 208 -43.08 0.46 -27.15
C PRO A 208 -42.04 1.37 -27.84
N SER A 209 -42.47 2.41 -28.56
CA SER A 209 -41.60 3.44 -29.15
C SER A 209 -40.85 4.25 -28.09
N ASP A 210 -41.47 4.53 -26.95
CA ASP A 210 -40.91 5.42 -25.93
C ASP A 210 -39.75 4.73 -25.19
N VAL A 211 -39.84 3.40 -25.03
CA VAL A 211 -38.77 2.56 -24.49
C VAL A 211 -37.56 2.54 -25.42
N VAL A 212 -37.79 2.48 -26.73
CA VAL A 212 -36.72 2.49 -27.74
C VAL A 212 -36.02 3.84 -27.76
N VAL A 213 -36.78 4.94 -27.73
CA VAL A 213 -36.23 6.31 -27.70
C VAL A 213 -35.40 6.54 -26.45
N PHE A 214 -35.87 6.10 -25.29
CA PHE A 214 -35.14 6.25 -24.03
C PHE A 214 -33.86 5.40 -24.01
N THR A 215 -33.90 4.18 -24.54
CA THR A 215 -32.72 3.30 -24.66
C THR A 215 -31.67 3.89 -25.60
N LEU A 216 -32.10 4.47 -26.74
CA LEU A 216 -31.21 5.13 -27.69
C LEU A 216 -30.62 6.42 -27.09
N PHE A 217 -31.41 7.22 -26.39
CA PHE A 217 -30.94 8.43 -25.72
C PHE A 217 -29.92 8.11 -24.62
N PHE A 218 -30.18 7.10 -23.79
CA PHE A 218 -29.27 6.68 -22.73
C PHE A 218 -27.97 6.07 -23.30
N GLY A 219 -28.08 5.29 -24.39
CA GLY A 219 -26.92 4.79 -25.14
C GLY A 219 -26.06 5.93 -25.72
N LEU A 220 -26.70 6.98 -26.23
CA LEU A 220 -26.03 8.16 -26.78
C LEU A 220 -25.35 8.99 -25.68
N VAL A 221 -26.00 9.17 -24.52
CA VAL A 221 -25.41 9.85 -23.35
C VAL A 221 -24.19 9.09 -22.82
N MET A 222 -24.27 7.75 -22.73
CA MET A 222 -23.13 6.92 -22.33
C MET A 222 -21.97 6.99 -23.35
N PHE A 223 -22.28 7.05 -24.64
CA PHE A 223 -21.27 7.23 -25.70
C PHE A 223 -20.60 8.62 -25.61
N MET A 224 -21.38 9.68 -25.39
CA MET A 224 -20.90 11.06 -25.26
C MET A 224 -20.12 11.31 -23.96
N LEU A 225 -20.42 10.59 -22.89
CA LEU A 225 -19.66 10.59 -21.63
C LEU A 225 -18.32 9.83 -21.71
N GLY A 226 -17.87 9.44 -22.92
CA GLY A 226 -16.51 8.95 -23.15
C GLY A 226 -16.30 7.47 -22.92
N TYR A 227 -17.35 6.66 -22.76
CA TYR A 227 -17.22 5.20 -22.65
C TYR A 227 -16.91 4.51 -24.00
N GLY A 228 -16.78 5.27 -25.10
CA GLY A 228 -16.38 4.79 -26.44
C GLY A 228 -14.86 4.67 -26.67
N GLY A 229 -14.02 4.73 -25.63
CA GLY A 229 -12.56 4.68 -25.75
C GLY A 229 -11.97 3.27 -25.98
N MET A 230 -12.34 2.57 -27.04
CA MET A 230 -11.64 1.36 -27.52
C MET A 230 -10.63 1.66 -28.66
N GLY A 231 -10.25 2.93 -28.86
CA GLY A 231 -9.26 3.33 -29.88
C GLY A 231 -7.80 3.14 -29.47
N ASN A 232 -7.45 3.37 -28.20
CA ASN A 232 -6.02 3.50 -27.82
C ASN A 232 -5.36 2.17 -27.39
N SER A 233 -6.11 1.06 -27.33
CA SER A 233 -5.57 -0.26 -26.95
C SER A 233 -5.00 -1.03 -28.14
N LEU A 234 -5.42 -0.68 -29.38
CA LEU A 234 -4.91 -1.31 -30.61
C LEU A 234 -3.55 -0.77 -31.03
N GLU A 235 -3.24 0.51 -30.78
CA GLU A 235 -1.92 1.09 -31.06
C GLU A 235 -0.82 0.51 -30.15
N SER A 236 -1.06 0.40 -28.83
CA SER A 236 -0.12 -0.27 -27.92
C SER A 236 0.05 -1.77 -28.22
N SER A 237 -1.00 -2.44 -28.71
CA SER A 237 -0.91 -3.86 -29.08
C SER A 237 -0.14 -4.08 -30.38
N MET A 238 -0.16 -3.12 -31.32
CA MET A 238 0.61 -3.18 -32.57
C MET A 238 2.11 -2.88 -32.35
N GLU A 239 2.48 -1.95 -31.46
CA GLU A 239 3.90 -1.72 -31.13
C GLU A 239 4.56 -2.92 -30.46
N ILE A 240 3.85 -3.61 -29.56
CA ILE A 240 4.34 -4.81 -28.89
C ILE A 240 4.50 -5.98 -29.89
N ALA A 241 3.61 -6.09 -30.88
CA ALA A 241 3.67 -7.13 -31.91
C ALA A 241 4.81 -6.93 -32.92
N LEU A 242 5.22 -5.68 -33.18
CA LEU A 242 6.33 -5.37 -34.09
C LEU A 242 7.71 -5.53 -33.44
N CYS A 243 7.83 -5.30 -32.12
CA CYS A 243 9.10 -5.45 -31.39
C CYS A 243 9.47 -6.93 -31.15
N GLY A 244 8.49 -7.84 -31.10
CA GLY A 244 8.69 -9.28 -30.86
C GLY A 244 9.28 -10.10 -32.02
N LYS A 245 9.51 -9.51 -33.20
CA LYS A 245 10.02 -10.23 -34.39
C LYS A 245 11.51 -10.04 -34.71
N SER A 246 12.26 -9.25 -33.93
CA SER A 246 13.67 -8.92 -34.26
C SER A 246 14.76 -9.60 -33.40
N SER A 247 14.46 -10.64 -32.62
CA SER A 247 15.49 -11.33 -31.82
C SER A 247 15.49 -12.86 -31.97
N LYS A 248 15.69 -13.34 -33.21
CA LYS A 248 16.17 -14.71 -33.44
C LYS A 248 17.21 -14.73 -34.56
N SER A 249 18.47 -14.50 -34.20
CA SER A 249 19.63 -15.23 -34.77
C SER A 249 20.93 -14.76 -34.13
N SER A 250 21.58 -15.64 -33.36
CA SER A 250 23.03 -15.94 -33.42
C SER A 250 23.51 -16.48 -32.07
N SER A 251 23.62 -17.80 -31.97
CA SER A 251 24.52 -18.48 -31.03
C SER A 251 25.98 -18.22 -31.47
N PRO A 252 26.96 -18.22 -30.54
CA PRO A 252 27.90 -19.34 -30.52
C PRO A 252 28.38 -19.75 -29.10
N ILE A 253 28.42 -21.06 -28.85
CA ILE A 253 29.64 -21.90 -28.64
C ILE A 253 30.29 -21.78 -27.25
N LEU A 254 30.16 -22.88 -26.50
CA LEU A 254 30.88 -23.25 -25.27
C LEU A 254 32.37 -23.52 -25.54
N THR A 255 33.25 -23.25 -24.56
CA THR A 255 34.39 -24.08 -24.04
C THR A 255 35.32 -23.22 -23.13
N PRO A 256 36.27 -23.78 -22.32
CA PRO A 256 36.06 -23.92 -20.87
C PRO A 256 37.16 -23.27 -20.00
N ALA A 257 36.91 -23.27 -18.68
CA ALA A 257 37.84 -23.24 -17.54
C ALA A 257 39.27 -22.68 -17.71
N ALA A 258 39.57 -21.60 -16.97
CA ALA A 258 40.93 -21.31 -16.49
C ALA A 258 40.88 -20.72 -15.07
N SER A 259 41.59 -21.39 -14.16
CA SER A 259 41.89 -20.98 -12.78
C SER A 259 42.73 -19.71 -12.72
N MET A 260 42.49 -18.83 -11.75
CA MET A 260 43.59 -18.04 -11.16
C MET A 260 43.26 -17.42 -9.79
N ASN A 261 43.85 -18.06 -8.78
CA ASN A 261 44.49 -17.55 -7.56
C ASN A 261 43.94 -16.33 -6.81
N MET A 262 43.63 -16.61 -5.54
CA MET A 262 43.78 -15.74 -4.38
C MET A 262 45.19 -15.15 -4.30
N LYS A 263 45.26 -13.84 -4.07
CA LYS A 263 46.17 -13.19 -3.12
C LYS A 263 45.45 -11.97 -2.53
#